data_AF-Q97XK8-F1
#
_entry.id   AF-Q97XK8-F1
#
_cell.length_a   1.000
_cell.length_b   1.000
_cell.length_c   1.000
_cell.angle_alpha   90.00
_cell.angle_beta   90.00
_cell.angle_gamma   90.00
#
_symmetry.space_group_name_H-M   'P 1'
#
loop_
_entity.id
_entity.type
_entity.pdbx_description
1 polymer ?
#
loop_
_entity_poly.entity_id
_entity_poly.type
_entity_poly.pdbx_seq_one_letter_code
_entity_poly.pdbx_strand_id
1 'polypeptide(L)'
;MSSPGGSQQVEWVFIPVIKDVTYEFKVDNNDNITELYVNGNKLGPASSLEMDFYFDVDVSNNQVRKFNNVFVLFGVIATKDSNKIKMQLTLNPCDFVRGFVFPSQDPSQLNNIFASNNKVSVSEKAFAILNRKKEGAVSSTINVYITQNTYTGNTKIEKIQQNTIIIEKNTGIVFKIPNDMLNIFRYSTT
;
A
#
# COMPACT_ATOMS: atom_id res chain seq x y z
N MET A 1 22.76 -8.92 28.11
CA MET A 1 22.34 -9.58 26.85
C MET A 1 21.42 -8.61 26.14
N SER A 2 21.90 -7.99 25.06
CA SER A 2 21.11 -7.03 24.29
C SER A 2 20.21 -7.81 23.32
N SER A 3 18.90 -7.82 23.57
CA SER A 3 17.95 -8.32 22.58
C SER A 3 17.99 -7.43 21.34
N PRO A 4 18.07 -7.99 20.12
CA PRO A 4 17.87 -7.23 18.90
C PRO A 4 16.35 -7.01 18.74
N GLY A 5 15.81 -5.98 19.38
CA GLY A 5 14.40 -5.62 19.30
C GLY A 5 14.25 -4.23 18.69
N GLY A 6 13.50 -4.09 17.61
CA GLY A 6 13.23 -2.76 17.06
C GLY A 6 12.17 -2.67 15.96
N SER A 7 12.08 -3.63 15.03
CA SER A 7 11.17 -3.49 13.88
C SER A 7 9.80 -4.17 14.05
N GLN A 8 9.69 -5.24 14.85
CA GLN A 8 8.43 -6.00 14.98
C GLN A 8 7.38 -5.37 15.91
N GLN A 9 7.66 -4.25 16.57
CA GLN A 9 6.69 -3.53 17.42
C GLN A 9 5.93 -2.41 16.71
N VAL A 10 6.20 -2.18 15.43
CA VAL A 10 5.59 -1.10 14.65
C VAL A 10 4.23 -1.52 14.09
N GLU A 11 3.28 -0.58 14.06
CA GLU A 11 1.99 -0.76 13.38
C GLU A 11 2.18 -0.74 11.84
N TRP A 12 2.11 -1.91 11.20
CA TRP A 12 2.00 -2.01 9.74
C TRP A 12 0.53 -1.94 9.31
N VAL A 13 0.24 -1.11 8.30
CA VAL A 13 -1.10 -0.92 7.76
C VAL A 13 -1.14 -1.31 6.28
N PHE A 14 -2.21 -1.97 5.84
CA PHE A 14 -2.47 -2.23 4.43
C PHE A 14 -3.04 -0.97 3.76
N ILE A 15 -2.37 -0.49 2.72
CA ILE A 15 -2.76 0.65 1.90
C ILE A 15 -3.19 0.14 0.52
N PRO A 16 -4.51 0.03 0.23
CA PRO A 16 -5.03 -0.31 -1.08
C PRO A 16 -4.51 0.65 -2.14
N VAL A 17 -4.22 0.15 -3.34
CA VAL A 17 -3.90 0.99 -4.51
C VAL A 17 -5.08 0.95 -5.46
N ILE A 18 -5.89 2.01 -5.42
CA ILE A 18 -7.16 2.12 -6.16
C ILE A 18 -7.17 3.30 -7.14
N LYS A 19 -8.14 3.27 -8.06
CA LYS A 19 -8.36 4.33 -9.05
C LYS A 19 -8.74 5.65 -8.38
N ASP A 20 -8.34 6.76 -9.02
CA ASP A 20 -8.59 8.14 -8.58
C ASP A 20 -8.02 8.49 -7.20
N VAL A 21 -7.07 7.67 -6.71
CA VAL A 21 -6.22 7.98 -5.56
C VAL A 21 -4.77 8.06 -6.06
N THR A 22 -4.05 9.11 -5.68
CA THR A 22 -2.63 9.27 -5.99
C THR A 22 -1.78 8.85 -4.80
N TYR A 23 -0.71 8.08 -5.05
CA TYR A 23 0.24 7.58 -4.08
C TYR A 23 1.63 8.12 -4.42
N GLU A 24 2.13 9.07 -3.63
CA GLU A 24 3.41 9.74 -3.88
C GLU A 24 4.44 9.32 -2.83
N PHE A 25 5.45 8.56 -3.24
CA PHE A 25 6.56 8.13 -2.40
C PHE A 25 7.70 9.13 -2.51
N LYS A 26 8.16 9.69 -1.38
CA LYS A 26 9.31 10.58 -1.32
C LYS A 26 10.57 9.79 -0.93
N VAL A 27 11.60 9.83 -1.76
CA VAL A 27 12.83 9.05 -1.61
C VAL A 27 14.03 9.97 -1.35
N ASP A 28 14.86 9.65 -0.35
CA ASP A 28 16.07 10.42 -0.04
C ASP A 28 17.31 9.99 -0.86
N ASN A 29 18.46 10.59 -0.56
CA ASN A 29 19.75 10.26 -1.19
C ASN A 29 20.29 8.87 -0.82
N ASN A 30 19.78 8.26 0.25
CA ASN A 30 20.17 6.94 0.71
C ASN A 30 19.23 5.85 0.19
N ASP A 31 18.37 6.20 -0.79
CA ASP A 31 17.31 5.36 -1.34
C ASP A 31 16.33 4.83 -0.26
N ASN A 32 16.07 5.62 0.78
CA ASN A 32 15.02 5.36 1.77
C ASN A 32 13.75 6.16 1.45
N ILE A 33 12.59 5.52 1.66
CA ILE A 33 11.30 6.21 1.71
C ILE A 33 11.26 7.05 2.98
N THR A 34 11.09 8.36 2.82
CA THR A 34 10.94 9.31 3.93
C THR A 34 9.48 9.58 4.25
N GLU A 35 8.61 9.58 3.25
CA GLU A 35 7.19 9.88 3.38
C GLU A 35 6.40 9.19 2.25
N LEU A 36 5.15 8.83 2.53
CA LEU A 36 4.14 8.46 1.55
C LEU A 36 2.97 9.45 1.63
N TYR A 37 2.56 10.03 0.52
CA TYR A 37 1.34 10.84 0.44
C TYR A 37 0.24 10.05 -0.26
N VAL A 38 -0.93 9.97 0.36
CA VAL A 38 -2.12 9.34 -0.22
C VAL A 38 -3.19 10.41 -0.40
N ASN A 39 -3.47 10.78 -1.66
CA ASN A 39 -4.28 11.95 -2.01
C ASN A 39 -3.84 13.23 -1.27
N GLY A 40 -2.53 13.46 -1.17
CA GLY A 40 -1.94 14.61 -0.48
C GLY A 40 -1.88 14.48 1.05
N ASN A 41 -2.42 13.42 1.66
CA ASN A 41 -2.29 13.19 3.10
C ASN A 41 -0.98 12.47 3.41
N LYS A 42 -0.12 13.13 4.20
CA LYS A 42 1.19 12.61 4.60
C LYS A 42 1.06 11.41 5.53
N LEU A 43 1.88 10.40 5.28
CA LEU A 43 2.12 9.23 6.13
C LEU A 43 3.63 9.05 6.33
N GLY A 44 4.09 9.20 7.57
CA GLY A 44 5.51 9.03 7.93
C GLY A 44 5.84 7.58 8.31
N PRO A 45 6.98 7.01 7.84
CA PRO A 45 7.39 5.66 8.21
C PRO A 45 7.98 5.63 9.62
N ALA A 46 7.60 4.65 10.45
CA ALA A 46 8.10 4.52 11.82
C ALA A 46 9.57 4.07 11.89
N SER A 47 10.07 3.45 10.83
CA SER A 47 11.42 2.92 10.71
C SER A 47 12.06 3.39 9.40
N SER A 48 13.39 3.32 9.31
CA SER A 48 14.07 3.41 8.01
C SER A 48 13.50 2.36 7.08
N LEU A 49 13.10 2.78 5.88
CA LEU A 49 12.30 1.98 4.97
C LEU A 49 12.93 2.05 3.59
N GLU A 50 13.65 1.01 3.20
CA GLU A 50 14.35 0.95 1.92
C GLU A 50 13.36 1.08 0.75
N MET A 51 13.67 1.89 -0.25
CA MET A 51 12.86 2.03 -1.48
C MET A 51 12.68 0.67 -2.17
N ASP A 52 13.70 -0.18 -2.11
CA ASP A 52 13.71 -1.49 -2.77
C ASP A 52 12.72 -2.50 -2.16
N PHE A 53 12.16 -2.20 -0.97
CA PHE A 53 11.02 -2.91 -0.38
C PHE A 53 9.77 -2.78 -1.26
N TYR A 54 9.58 -1.64 -1.93
CA TYR A 54 8.42 -1.39 -2.80
C TYR A 54 8.76 -1.45 -4.28
N PHE A 55 9.95 -0.98 -4.69
CA PHE A 55 10.28 -0.78 -6.10
C PHE A 55 11.67 -1.28 -6.43
N ASP A 56 11.78 -2.21 -7.37
CA ASP A 56 13.06 -2.48 -8.03
C ASP A 56 13.27 -1.42 -9.12
N VAL A 57 14.36 -0.65 -9.02
CA VAL A 57 14.60 0.51 -9.89
C VAL A 57 15.91 0.33 -10.65
N ASP A 58 15.84 0.55 -11.97
CA ASP A 58 17.00 0.76 -12.80
C ASP A 58 17.47 2.21 -12.69
N VAL A 59 18.49 2.43 -11.86
CA VAL A 59 19.05 3.75 -11.60
C VAL A 59 19.68 4.37 -12.87
N SER A 60 20.09 3.55 -13.84
CA SER A 60 20.77 4.04 -15.05
C SER A 60 19.84 4.80 -16.00
N ASN A 61 18.55 4.46 -16.01
CA ASN A 61 17.55 5.05 -16.89
C ASN A 61 16.36 5.67 -16.12
N ASN A 62 16.44 5.72 -14.79
CA ASN A 62 15.41 6.20 -13.87
C ASN A 62 14.06 5.50 -14.06
N GLN A 63 14.03 4.17 -14.18
CA GLN A 63 12.81 3.41 -14.44
C GLN A 63 12.58 2.29 -13.42
N VAL A 64 11.33 2.11 -12.99
CA VAL A 64 10.92 0.95 -12.19
C VAL A 64 10.94 -0.30 -13.08
N ARG A 65 11.58 -1.37 -12.60
CA ARG A 65 11.63 -2.71 -13.20
C ARG A 65 10.48 -3.61 -12.74
N LYS A 66 10.08 -3.49 -11.46
CA LYS A 66 8.91 -4.16 -10.88
C LYS A 66 8.53 -3.56 -9.53
N PHE A 67 7.30 -3.80 -9.12
CA PHE A 67 6.85 -3.61 -7.73
C PHE A 67 7.19 -4.85 -6.90
N ASN A 68 7.84 -4.67 -5.75
CA ASN A 68 8.08 -5.70 -4.76
C ASN A 68 7.01 -5.65 -3.66
N ASN A 69 6.83 -6.77 -2.97
CA ASN A 69 5.94 -6.88 -1.80
C ASN A 69 4.53 -6.30 -2.07
N VAL A 70 3.89 -6.69 -3.17
CA VAL A 70 2.50 -6.30 -3.45
C VAL A 70 1.57 -7.26 -2.73
N PHE A 71 0.86 -6.74 -1.73
CA PHE A 71 -0.07 -7.50 -0.90
C PHE A 71 -1.44 -7.61 -1.58
N VAL A 72 -2.07 -8.77 -1.46
CA VAL A 72 -3.39 -9.10 -2.01
C VAL A 72 -4.26 -9.64 -0.88
N LEU A 73 -5.35 -8.93 -0.59
CA LEU A 73 -6.37 -9.34 0.36
C LEU A 73 -7.62 -9.80 -0.41
N PHE A 74 -8.05 -11.04 -0.17
CA PHE A 74 -9.26 -11.62 -0.79
C PHE A 74 -10.50 -11.42 0.08
N GLY A 75 -11.70 -11.56 -0.49
CA GLY A 75 -12.97 -11.42 0.22
C GLY A 75 -13.32 -9.97 0.57
N VAL A 76 -12.72 -9.01 -0.12
CA VAL A 76 -12.91 -7.56 0.10
C VAL A 76 -12.99 -6.81 -1.24
N ILE A 77 -13.65 -5.66 -1.21
CA ILE A 77 -13.65 -4.68 -2.30
C ILE A 77 -13.15 -3.32 -1.80
N ALA A 78 -12.72 -2.47 -2.73
CA ALA A 78 -12.33 -1.10 -2.42
C ALA A 78 -13.00 -0.10 -3.37
N THR A 79 -13.42 1.04 -2.83
CA THR A 79 -13.95 2.18 -3.57
C THR A 79 -13.30 3.48 -3.09
N LYS A 80 -13.35 4.53 -3.91
CA LYS A 80 -13.11 5.89 -3.47
C LYS A 80 -14.41 6.45 -2.90
N ASP A 81 -14.39 6.85 -1.63
CA ASP A 81 -15.50 7.53 -0.96
C ASP A 81 -15.05 8.93 -0.56
N SER A 82 -15.62 9.95 -1.20
CA SER A 82 -15.10 11.32 -1.15
C SER A 82 -13.63 11.38 -1.59
N ASN A 83 -12.71 11.87 -0.75
CA ASN A 83 -11.26 11.86 -1.03
C ASN A 83 -10.52 10.68 -0.36
N LYS A 84 -11.25 9.72 0.21
CA LYS A 84 -10.71 8.66 1.06
C LYS A 84 -10.90 7.27 0.44
N ILE A 85 -10.11 6.32 0.93
CA ILE A 85 -10.22 4.90 0.58
C ILE A 85 -11.28 4.25 1.47
N LYS A 86 -12.25 3.57 0.86
CA LYS A 86 -13.24 2.75 1.56
C LYS A 86 -13.04 1.29 1.18
N MET A 87 -12.81 0.43 2.17
CA MET A 87 -12.85 -1.02 1.99
C MET A 87 -14.07 -1.62 2.66
N GLN A 88 -14.66 -2.62 2.01
CA GLN A 88 -15.79 -3.38 2.54
C GLN A 88 -15.53 -4.87 2.42
N LEU A 89 -16.04 -5.62 3.38
CA LEU A 89 -16.00 -7.08 3.36
C LEU A 89 -17.07 -7.60 2.38
N THR A 90 -16.74 -8.63 1.61
CA THR A 90 -17.72 -9.40 0.81
C THR A 90 -17.70 -10.88 1.15
N LEU A 91 -16.57 -11.38 1.67
CA LEU A 91 -16.27 -12.81 1.87
C LEU A 91 -16.35 -13.66 0.59
N ASN A 92 -16.47 -13.04 -0.58
CA ASN A 92 -16.40 -13.71 -1.87
C ASN A 92 -14.92 -13.88 -2.27
N PRO A 93 -14.41 -15.11 -2.44
CA PRO A 93 -13.00 -15.34 -2.77
C PRO A 93 -12.59 -14.82 -4.16
N CYS A 94 -13.56 -14.54 -5.05
CA CYS A 94 -13.31 -13.90 -6.34
C CYS A 94 -13.00 -12.40 -6.20
N ASP A 95 -13.40 -11.79 -5.07
CA ASP A 95 -13.10 -10.39 -4.79
C ASP A 95 -11.73 -10.23 -4.15
N PHE A 96 -10.96 -9.26 -4.62
CA PHE A 96 -9.64 -8.99 -4.07
C PHE A 96 -9.26 -7.51 -4.19
N VAL A 97 -8.50 -7.03 -3.22
CA VAL A 97 -7.88 -5.70 -3.22
C VAL A 97 -6.38 -5.86 -3.12
N ARG A 98 -5.65 -5.09 -3.92
CA ARG A 98 -4.18 -5.11 -3.97
C ARG A 98 -3.62 -3.79 -3.47
N GLY A 99 -2.42 -3.84 -2.90
CA GLY A 99 -1.77 -2.63 -2.44
C GLY A 99 -0.44 -2.90 -1.75
N PHE A 100 -0.05 -1.94 -0.92
CA PHE A 100 1.19 -1.99 -0.15
C PHE A 100 0.90 -2.21 1.33
N VAL A 101 1.92 -2.57 2.09
CA VAL A 101 1.92 -2.42 3.56
C VAL A 101 2.90 -1.33 3.93
N PHE A 102 2.56 -0.52 4.94
CA PHE A 102 3.39 0.61 5.35
C PHE A 102 3.54 0.65 6.88
N PRO A 103 4.77 0.84 7.43
CA PRO A 103 5.00 0.95 8.87
C PRO A 103 4.66 2.37 9.35
N SER A 104 3.48 2.62 9.91
CA SER A 104 3.05 3.98 10.27
C SER A 104 3.73 4.48 11.55
N GLN A 105 4.39 5.64 11.49
CA GLN A 105 4.95 6.33 12.66
C GLN A 105 3.84 6.93 13.54
N ASP A 106 2.81 7.50 12.89
CA ASP A 106 1.69 8.17 13.53
C ASP A 106 0.38 7.62 12.95
N PRO A 107 -0.24 6.61 13.60
CA PRO A 107 -1.50 6.03 13.15
C PRO A 107 -2.66 7.02 13.04
N SER A 108 -2.59 8.21 13.66
CA SER A 108 -3.65 9.22 13.55
C SER A 108 -3.75 9.81 12.13
N GLN A 109 -2.66 9.80 11.37
CA GLN A 109 -2.61 10.22 9.96
C GLN A 109 -3.53 9.38 9.06
N LEU A 110 -3.75 8.12 9.43
CA LEU A 110 -4.57 7.16 8.67
C LEU A 110 -6.05 7.54 8.63
N ASN A 111 -6.54 8.30 9.63
CA ASN A 111 -7.92 8.77 9.66
C ASN A 111 -8.24 9.74 8.51
N ASN A 112 -7.23 10.40 7.93
CA ASN A 112 -7.41 11.26 6.76
C ASN A 112 -7.41 10.49 5.44
N ILE A 113 -6.85 9.27 5.45
CA ILE A 113 -6.70 8.40 4.27
C ILE A 113 -7.91 7.49 4.10
N PHE A 114 -8.45 6.95 5.20
CA PHE A 114 -9.52 5.95 5.18
C PHE A 114 -10.89 6.53 5.54
N ALA A 115 -11.93 6.07 4.84
CA ALA A 115 -13.31 6.48 5.05
C ALA A 115 -13.90 5.99 6.38
N SER A 116 -13.30 4.95 6.99
CA SER A 116 -13.69 4.40 8.27
C SER A 116 -12.56 4.54 9.28
N ASN A 117 -12.89 4.77 10.55
CA ASN A 117 -11.94 4.64 11.66
C ASN A 117 -11.87 3.19 12.17
N ASN A 118 -12.73 2.30 11.68
CA ASN A 118 -12.73 0.89 12.05
C ASN A 118 -11.56 0.18 11.36
N LYS A 119 -10.69 -0.42 12.17
CA LYS A 119 -9.59 -1.25 11.70
C LYS A 119 -9.60 -2.60 12.40
N VAL A 120 -9.16 -3.64 11.71
CA VAL A 120 -8.99 -4.98 12.24
C VAL A 120 -7.57 -5.45 11.97
N SER A 121 -7.02 -6.26 12.87
CA SER A 121 -5.72 -6.89 12.66
C SER A 121 -5.90 -8.19 11.90
N VAL A 122 -5.29 -8.28 10.71
CA VAL A 122 -5.34 -9.45 9.83
C VAL A 122 -3.96 -10.12 9.85
N SER A 123 -3.92 -11.45 9.95
CA SER A 123 -2.66 -12.21 9.88
C SER A 123 -1.94 -11.95 8.55
N GLU A 124 -0.62 -11.72 8.53
CA GLU A 124 0.17 -11.61 7.29
C GLU A 124 -0.05 -12.82 6.37
N LYS A 125 -0.21 -14.01 6.97
CA LYS A 125 -0.45 -15.27 6.25
C LYS A 125 -1.77 -15.30 5.48
N ALA A 126 -2.71 -14.39 5.76
CA ALA A 126 -3.97 -14.28 5.03
C ALA A 126 -3.80 -13.53 3.69
N PHE A 127 -2.69 -12.82 3.50
CA PHE A 127 -2.40 -12.11 2.27
C PHE A 127 -1.62 -13.02 1.31
N ALA A 128 -1.95 -12.97 0.02
CA ALA A 128 -0.97 -13.34 -0.99
C ALA A 128 -0.02 -12.17 -1.19
N ILE A 129 1.28 -12.43 -1.30
CA ILE A 129 2.29 -11.39 -1.50
C ILE A 129 3.06 -11.70 -2.77
N LEU A 130 2.91 -10.83 -3.76
CA LEU A 130 3.58 -10.93 -5.06
C LEU A 130 4.95 -10.27 -4.98
N ASN A 131 5.93 -10.85 -5.68
CA ASN A 131 7.31 -10.34 -5.72
C ASN A 131 7.92 -10.11 -4.32
N ARG A 132 7.77 -11.10 -3.42
CA ARG A 132 8.35 -11.06 -2.06
C ARG A 132 9.84 -10.73 -2.12
N LYS A 133 10.27 -9.72 -1.37
CA LYS A 133 11.67 -9.28 -1.25
C LYS A 133 11.91 -8.67 0.13
N LYS A 134 12.85 -9.23 0.90
CA LYS A 134 13.25 -8.72 2.24
C LYS A 134 12.05 -8.42 3.19
N GLU A 135 10.98 -9.19 3.09
CA GLU A 135 9.70 -8.87 3.74
C GLU A 135 9.67 -9.19 5.25
N GLY A 136 10.72 -9.83 5.79
CA GLY A 136 10.80 -10.22 7.22
C GLY A 136 10.76 -9.07 8.24
N ALA A 137 10.74 -7.81 7.80
CA ALA A 137 10.52 -6.64 8.64
C ALA A 137 9.03 -6.38 8.95
N VAL A 138 8.11 -6.93 8.17
CA VAL A 138 6.66 -6.75 8.35
C VAL A 138 6.18 -7.50 9.59
N SER A 139 5.28 -6.88 10.36
CA SER A 139 4.68 -7.51 11.53
C SER A 139 3.82 -8.73 11.14
N SER A 140 3.73 -9.72 12.03
CA SER A 140 2.91 -10.93 11.81
C SER A 140 1.42 -10.65 11.62
N THR A 141 0.96 -9.45 11.99
CA THR A 141 -0.38 -8.93 11.75
C THR A 141 -0.30 -7.57 11.09
N ILE A 142 -1.19 -7.30 10.13
CA ILE A 142 -1.31 -6.02 9.41
C ILE A 142 -2.68 -5.43 9.72
N ASN A 143 -2.73 -4.14 10.01
CA ASN A 143 -3.99 -3.43 10.22
C ASN A 143 -4.67 -3.12 8.89
N VAL A 144 -5.95 -3.44 8.81
CA VAL A 144 -6.80 -3.25 7.63
C VAL A 144 -7.99 -2.37 8.02
N TYR A 145 -8.11 -1.21 7.38
CA TYR A 145 -9.21 -0.25 7.60
C TYR A 145 -10.42 -0.63 6.76
N ILE A 146 -11.44 -1.19 7.40
CA ILE A 146 -12.61 -1.76 6.74
C ILE A 146 -13.88 -1.26 7.41
N THR A 147 -14.90 -0.89 6.64
CA THR A 147 -16.19 -0.51 7.23
C THR A 147 -16.83 -1.72 7.91
N GLN A 148 -17.71 -1.48 8.89
CA GLN A 148 -18.47 -2.56 9.55
C GLN A 148 -19.57 -3.15 8.66
N ASN A 149 -19.90 -2.51 7.53
CA ASN A 149 -20.96 -2.96 6.63
C ASN A 149 -20.40 -3.84 5.51
N THR A 150 -20.82 -5.11 5.50
CA THR A 150 -20.57 -6.04 4.39
C THR A 150 -21.26 -5.54 3.11
N TYR A 151 -20.57 -5.64 1.98
CA TYR A 151 -21.16 -5.40 0.67
C TYR A 151 -21.64 -6.72 0.06
N THR A 152 -22.92 -6.79 -0.29
CA THR A 152 -23.57 -7.99 -0.84
C THR A 152 -24.07 -7.82 -2.28
N GLY A 153 -23.71 -6.71 -2.93
CA GLY A 153 -24.06 -6.44 -4.32
C GLY A 153 -23.10 -7.10 -5.31
N ASN A 154 -23.32 -6.84 -6.60
CA ASN A 154 -22.41 -7.27 -7.66
C ASN A 154 -21.08 -6.50 -7.59
N THR A 155 -20.00 -7.16 -7.99
CA THR A 155 -18.67 -6.57 -8.05
C THR A 155 -18.12 -6.61 -9.47
N LYS A 156 -17.13 -5.75 -9.75
CA LYS A 156 -16.39 -5.74 -11.00
C LYS A 156 -14.90 -5.53 -10.75
N ILE A 157 -14.07 -5.93 -11.71
CA ILE A 157 -12.63 -5.65 -11.68
C ILE A 157 -12.36 -4.29 -12.32
N GLU A 158 -11.66 -3.42 -11.60
CA GLU A 158 -11.20 -2.12 -12.08
C GLU A 158 -9.66 -2.05 -12.09
N LYS A 159 -9.11 -1.19 -12.95
CA LYS A 159 -7.68 -0.91 -13.05
C LYS A 159 -7.42 0.53 -12.61
N ILE A 160 -6.23 0.75 -12.06
CA ILE A 160 -5.73 2.08 -11.71
C ILE A 160 -5.33 2.90 -12.95
N GLN A 161 -5.11 4.21 -12.78
CA GLN A 161 -4.75 5.13 -13.86
C GLN A 161 -3.22 5.17 -14.06
N GLN A 162 -2.77 5.73 -15.19
CA GLN A 162 -1.34 5.76 -15.58
C GLN A 162 -0.44 6.49 -14.57
N ASN A 163 -0.96 7.50 -13.86
CA ASN A 163 -0.20 8.31 -12.90
C ASN A 163 -0.68 8.09 -11.45
N THR A 164 -1.24 6.92 -11.14
CA THR A 164 -1.69 6.59 -9.77
C THR A 164 -0.53 6.53 -8.79
N ILE A 165 0.64 6.03 -9.19
CA ILE A 165 1.83 5.94 -8.33
C ILE A 165 2.90 6.89 -8.85
N ILE A 166 3.46 7.71 -7.97
CA ILE A 166 4.55 8.65 -8.25
C ILE A 166 5.68 8.34 -7.26
N ILE A 167 6.92 8.22 -7.75
CA ILE A 167 8.09 7.97 -6.91
C ILE A 167 9.07 9.11 -7.17
N GLU A 168 9.17 10.04 -6.23
CA GLU A 168 9.93 11.28 -6.38
C GLU A 168 11.15 11.26 -5.47
N LYS A 169 12.34 11.37 -6.07
CA LYS A 169 13.56 11.58 -5.31
C LYS A 169 13.62 13.02 -4.80
N ASN A 170 14.35 13.23 -3.71
CA ASN A 170 14.71 14.55 -3.18
C ASN A 170 15.41 15.48 -4.19
N THR A 171 15.95 14.94 -5.28
CA THR A 171 16.50 15.72 -6.42
C THR A 171 15.43 16.33 -7.32
N GLY A 172 14.14 16.01 -7.10
CA GLY A 172 13.01 16.39 -7.95
C GLY A 172 12.80 15.47 -9.16
N ILE A 173 13.65 14.45 -9.34
CA ILE A 173 13.51 13.47 -10.43
C ILE A 173 12.45 12.43 -10.02
N VAL A 174 11.52 12.15 -10.93
CA VAL A 174 10.50 11.10 -10.79
C VAL A 174 10.92 9.86 -11.56
N PHE A 175 10.86 8.68 -10.93
CA PHE A 175 11.10 7.42 -11.62
C PHE A 175 9.95 7.09 -12.57
N LYS A 176 10.29 6.67 -13.79
CA LYS A 176 9.33 6.24 -14.81
C LYS A 176 8.73 4.90 -14.41
N ILE A 177 7.41 4.79 -14.54
CA ILE A 177 6.67 3.53 -14.36
C ILE A 177 6.03 3.17 -15.69
N PRO A 178 6.43 2.06 -16.33
CA PRO A 178 5.74 1.55 -17.52
C PRO A 178 4.25 1.27 -17.25
N ASN A 179 3.36 1.75 -18.12
CA ASN A 179 1.90 1.68 -17.94
C ASN A 179 1.38 0.24 -17.80
N ASP A 180 2.02 -0.72 -18.46
CA ASP A 180 1.69 -2.13 -18.39
C ASP A 180 1.95 -2.72 -17.00
N MET A 181 2.94 -2.21 -16.27
CA MET A 181 3.27 -2.65 -14.91
C MET A 181 2.14 -2.36 -13.92
N LEU A 182 1.39 -1.28 -14.12
CA LEU A 182 0.27 -0.88 -13.26
C LEU A 182 -0.90 -1.87 -13.30
N ASN A 183 -0.96 -2.75 -14.31
CA ASN A 183 -1.96 -3.82 -14.38
C ASN A 183 -1.89 -4.79 -13.18
N ILE A 184 -0.76 -4.84 -12.47
CA ILE A 184 -0.64 -5.63 -11.24
C ILE A 184 -1.60 -5.16 -10.15
N PHE A 185 -2.03 -3.89 -10.16
CA PHE A 185 -2.92 -3.29 -9.14
C PHE A 185 -4.39 -3.29 -9.55
N ARG A 186 -4.83 -4.21 -10.43
CA ARG A 186 -6.28 -4.46 -10.59
C ARG A 186 -6.90 -4.88 -9.25
N TYR A 187 -8.15 -4.51 -8.99
CA TYR A 187 -8.86 -4.83 -7.75
C TYR A 187 -10.38 -4.93 -8.00
N SER A 188 -11.10 -5.52 -7.06
CA SER A 188 -12.56 -5.61 -7.07
C SER A 188 -13.19 -4.37 -6.43
N THR A 189 -14.23 -3.85 -7.08
CA THR A 189 -15.00 -2.67 -6.70
C THR A 189 -16.49 -2.91 -6.95
N THR A 190 -17.35 -1.94 -6.58
CA THR A 190 -18.78 -1.93 -6.91
C THR A 190 -19.03 -1.58 -8.38
#